data_AF-V7AHP6-F1
#
_entry.id   AF-V7AHP6-F1
#
_cell.length_a   1.000
_cell.length_b   1.000
_cell.length_c   1.000
_cell.angle_alpha   90.00
_cell.angle_beta   90.00
_cell.angle_gamma   90.00
#
_symmetry.space_group_name_H-M   'P 1'
#
loop_
_entity.id
_entity.type
_entity.pdbx_description
1 polymer ?
#
loop_
_entity_poly.entity_id
_entity_poly.type
_entity_poly.pdbx_seq_one_letter_code
_entity_poly.pdbx_strand_id
1 'polypeptide(L)'
;MSTARSHVLAYPFPTSGHLIPLLDFSKALVSRGVQVTILVTPKNHPLVPTNFSPLLQTLLLPQIQFSNPNLNRLVNTITFMRHHHHPLIVDWAQAQPIPPSAVISDFFLGWTLLLARDLNVPRLVFSPSGAAAFSLSQSLWRDAPLNDNPQDPNSAVSFPYLPNSPVYPWWQITHLFTGSQRGGPEWEFYRENTLFNIDSWGVVLNTFTELEQVHIEHVKKDLGHKRVWVVGPVLPIQSGSAIPEEHGGNSAVSRNDIVEWLDSCGECSVVYVCFGSRTILTSSQMEVLTRALELSGVNFVLSVGVPDARAVAQEQGKVPCGFMDRVGVKGRGFLIEGWAPQLVILSHRAVGVFLTHCGWNSVLEGLVSGVVMVTWPMGADQYTNARLLVDELGMGIRGAEGEKLPEARELGERIEKALGRTKERVRAEELRDAALRAVGNGGSSERELDEMVKLLNEVPFEKTTT
;
A
#
# COMPACT_ATOMS: atom_id res chain seq x y z
N MET A 1 7.55 -36.37 7.58
CA MET A 1 6.84 -35.52 8.56
C MET A 1 7.59 -34.20 8.63
N SER A 2 7.13 -33.20 7.88
CA SER A 2 7.81 -31.89 7.77
C SER A 2 7.40 -31.04 8.95
N THR A 3 8.27 -30.92 9.95
CA THR A 3 8.04 -30.07 11.13
C THR A 3 8.18 -28.61 10.72
N ALA A 4 7.09 -27.84 10.70
CA ALA A 4 7.18 -26.38 10.69
C ALA A 4 8.05 -25.94 11.89
N ARG A 5 9.08 -25.12 11.66
CA ARG A 5 10.01 -24.68 12.71
C ARG A 5 9.51 -23.47 13.50
N SER A 6 8.66 -22.63 12.90
CA SER A 6 8.07 -21.43 13.51
C SER A 6 6.60 -21.26 13.11
N HIS A 7 5.79 -20.67 13.99
CA HIS A 7 4.38 -20.37 13.77
C HIS A 7 4.13 -18.88 13.98
N VAL A 8 3.78 -18.16 12.93
CA VAL A 8 3.56 -16.71 12.95
C VAL A 8 2.07 -16.38 12.97
N LEU A 9 1.70 -15.45 13.84
CA LEU A 9 0.40 -14.79 13.81
C LEU A 9 0.49 -13.53 12.90
N ALA A 10 -0.18 -13.54 11.75
CA ALA A 10 -0.19 -12.41 10.83
C ALA A 10 -1.47 -11.59 11.00
N TYR A 11 -1.36 -10.34 11.45
CA TYR A 11 -2.51 -9.49 11.75
C TYR A 11 -2.58 -8.21 10.89
N PRO A 12 -3.34 -8.24 9.78
CA PRO A 12 -3.53 -7.10 8.90
C PRO A 12 -4.52 -6.08 9.45
N PHE A 13 -4.32 -4.80 9.10
CA PHE A 13 -5.40 -3.82 9.19
C PHE A 13 -6.50 -4.17 8.16
N PRO A 14 -7.80 -4.11 8.50
CA PRO A 14 -8.87 -4.76 7.76
C PRO A 14 -9.34 -3.97 6.52
N THR A 15 -8.41 -3.51 5.69
CA THR A 15 -8.67 -2.90 4.38
C THR A 15 -7.76 -3.52 3.33
N SER A 16 -8.20 -3.56 2.07
CA SER A 16 -7.48 -4.22 0.96
C SER A 16 -6.02 -3.78 0.83
N GLY A 17 -5.74 -2.48 0.98
CA GLY A 17 -4.40 -1.91 0.88
C GLY A 17 -3.40 -2.42 1.93
N HIS A 18 -3.88 -3.05 3.00
CA HIS A 18 -3.06 -3.58 4.10
C HIS A 18 -3.11 -5.11 4.16
N LEU A 19 -4.31 -5.68 3.97
CA LEU A 19 -4.52 -7.12 3.97
C LEU A 19 -3.78 -7.81 2.83
N ILE A 20 -3.90 -7.30 1.60
CA ILE A 20 -3.33 -7.94 0.42
C ILE A 20 -1.80 -8.05 0.52
N PRO A 21 -1.03 -6.97 0.77
CA PRO A 21 0.42 -7.08 0.87
C PRO A 21 0.88 -7.95 2.05
N LEU A 22 0.19 -7.92 3.21
CA LEU A 22 0.54 -8.80 4.32
C LEU A 22 0.20 -10.27 4.02
N LEU A 23 -0.87 -10.53 3.26
CA LEU A 23 -1.22 -11.86 2.80
C LEU A 23 -0.17 -12.39 1.81
N ASP A 24 0.27 -11.59 0.85
CA ASP A 24 1.32 -12.00 -0.09
C ASP A 24 2.66 -12.23 0.63
N PHE A 25 2.97 -11.42 1.64
CA PHE A 25 4.13 -11.65 2.50
C PHE A 25 3.98 -12.96 3.29
N SER A 26 2.78 -13.24 3.81
CA SER A 26 2.46 -14.49 4.50
C SER A 26 2.65 -15.70 3.58
N LYS A 27 2.28 -15.61 2.31
CA LYS A 27 2.55 -16.65 1.31
C LYS A 27 4.05 -16.88 1.10
N ALA A 28 4.85 -15.81 1.09
CA ALA A 28 6.30 -15.88 0.97
C ALA A 28 6.98 -16.49 2.22
N LEU A 29 6.39 -16.35 3.41
CA LEU A 29 6.82 -17.08 4.61
C LEU A 29 6.46 -18.56 4.52
N VAL A 30 5.25 -18.86 4.05
CA VAL A 30 4.77 -20.23 3.88
C VAL A 30 5.61 -21.01 2.88
N SER A 31 6.07 -20.40 1.79
CA SER A 31 6.99 -21.05 0.83
C SER A 31 8.34 -21.41 1.45
N ARG A 32 8.70 -20.81 2.60
CA ARG A 32 9.90 -21.10 3.40
C ARG A 32 9.64 -22.02 4.59
N GLY A 33 8.45 -22.64 4.64
CA GLY A 33 8.09 -23.63 5.66
C GLY A 33 7.67 -23.03 7.00
N VAL A 34 7.37 -21.73 7.06
CA VAL A 34 6.78 -21.07 8.23
C VAL A 34 5.27 -21.35 8.26
N GLN A 35 4.74 -21.81 9.39
CA GLN A 35 3.29 -21.86 9.57
C GLN A 35 2.78 -20.45 9.84
N VAL A 36 1.73 -20.01 9.14
CA VAL A 36 1.13 -18.69 9.31
C VAL A 36 -0.36 -18.82 9.60
N THR A 37 -0.81 -18.22 10.69
CA THR A 37 -2.24 -17.99 10.95
C THR A 37 -2.54 -16.52 10.67
N ILE A 38 -3.30 -16.24 9.60
CA ILE A 38 -3.72 -14.88 9.24
C ILE A 38 -5.06 -14.54 9.91
N LEU A 39 -5.12 -13.35 10.52
CA LEU A 39 -6.28 -12.87 11.26
C LEU A 39 -7.18 -12.05 10.35
N VAL A 40 -8.42 -12.46 10.18
CA VAL A 40 -9.38 -11.77 9.30
C VAL A 40 -10.75 -11.66 9.93
N THR A 41 -11.53 -10.71 9.43
CA THR A 41 -12.96 -10.57 9.74
C THR A 41 -13.80 -11.22 8.64
N PRO A 42 -15.09 -11.54 8.88
CA PRO A 42 -15.98 -12.09 7.85
C PRO A 42 -16.01 -11.29 6.56
N LYS A 43 -15.96 -9.96 6.65
CA LYS A 43 -15.92 -9.07 5.48
C LYS A 43 -14.69 -9.28 4.59
N ASN A 44 -13.56 -9.61 5.18
CA ASN A 44 -12.26 -9.67 4.49
C ASN A 44 -11.80 -11.10 4.21
N HIS A 45 -12.41 -12.09 4.86
CA HIS A 45 -12.15 -13.51 4.65
C HIS A 45 -12.18 -13.94 3.17
N PRO A 46 -13.10 -13.42 2.31
CA PRO A 46 -13.10 -13.79 0.88
C PRO A 46 -11.83 -13.40 0.10
N LEU A 47 -10.99 -12.51 0.64
CA LEU A 47 -9.71 -12.13 0.01
C LEU A 47 -8.58 -13.13 0.31
N VAL A 48 -8.77 -14.06 1.25
CA VAL A 48 -7.79 -15.10 1.58
C VAL A 48 -8.10 -16.36 0.76
N PRO A 49 -7.13 -16.92 0.02
CA PRO A 49 -7.35 -18.14 -0.75
C PRO A 49 -7.58 -19.33 0.18
N THR A 50 -8.60 -20.14 -0.13
CA THR A 50 -9.01 -21.28 0.71
C THR A 50 -8.08 -22.50 0.61
N ASN A 51 -7.27 -22.61 -0.45
CA ASN A 51 -6.47 -23.81 -0.75
C ASN A 51 -5.01 -23.50 -1.13
N PHE A 52 -4.43 -22.42 -0.61
CA PHE A 52 -3.04 -22.06 -0.97
C PHE A 52 -2.00 -23.06 -0.44
N SER A 53 -2.06 -23.38 0.85
CA SER A 53 -1.12 -24.30 1.51
C SER A 53 -1.68 -24.72 2.87
N PRO A 54 -1.43 -25.95 3.36
CA PRO A 54 -1.82 -26.36 4.71
C PRO A 54 -1.12 -25.56 5.82
N LEU A 55 -0.02 -24.87 5.49
CA LEU A 55 0.71 -24.00 6.42
C LEU A 55 0.09 -22.60 6.54
N LEU A 56 -0.86 -22.23 5.67
CA LEU A 56 -1.61 -20.98 5.76
C LEU A 56 -3.00 -21.26 6.34
N GLN A 57 -3.22 -20.83 7.57
CA GLN A 57 -4.48 -20.97 8.28
C GLN A 57 -5.12 -19.61 8.51
N THR A 58 -6.42 -19.60 8.75
CA THR A 58 -7.18 -18.37 8.99
C THR A 58 -7.84 -18.41 10.35
N LEU A 59 -7.65 -17.37 11.16
CA LEU A 59 -8.41 -17.15 12.38
C LEU A 59 -9.49 -16.09 12.11
N LEU A 60 -10.75 -16.50 12.18
CA LEU A 60 -11.89 -15.61 11.97
C LEU A 60 -12.21 -14.85 13.27
N LEU A 61 -12.03 -13.54 13.24
CA LEU A 61 -12.31 -12.63 14.35
C LEU A 61 -13.68 -11.96 14.20
N PRO A 62 -14.27 -11.45 15.29
CA PRO A 62 -15.55 -10.74 15.24
C PRO A 62 -15.58 -9.62 14.20
N GLN A 63 -16.75 -9.41 13.59
CA GLN A 63 -16.94 -8.30 12.68
C GLN A 63 -16.85 -6.98 13.45
N ILE A 64 -16.09 -6.03 12.89
CA ILE A 64 -15.90 -4.71 13.50
C ILE A 64 -17.22 -3.95 13.55
N GLN A 65 -17.54 -3.43 14.73
CA GLN A 65 -18.70 -2.59 14.98
C GLN A 65 -18.26 -1.20 15.44
N PHE A 66 -18.93 -0.16 14.94
CA PHE A 66 -18.66 1.22 15.33
C PHE A 66 -19.54 1.57 16.53
N SER A 67 -18.92 1.66 17.70
CA SER A 67 -19.63 1.96 18.95
C SER A 67 -19.74 3.46 19.22
N ASN A 68 -18.79 4.28 18.73
CA ASN A 68 -18.76 5.72 18.98
C ASN A 68 -18.79 6.54 17.67
N PRO A 69 -19.92 7.19 17.32
CA PRO A 69 -20.03 7.98 16.09
C PRO A 69 -19.15 9.25 16.10
N ASN A 70 -18.67 9.70 17.26
CA ASN A 70 -17.89 10.93 17.40
C ASN A 70 -16.38 10.72 17.21
N LEU A 71 -15.89 9.48 17.27
CA LEU A 71 -14.48 9.18 17.04
C LEU A 71 -14.19 9.01 15.55
N ASN A 72 -12.98 9.37 15.13
CA ASN A 72 -12.52 9.05 13.78
C ASN A 72 -12.68 7.53 13.49
N ARG A 73 -13.11 7.18 12.27
CA ARG A 73 -13.37 5.79 11.86
C ARG A 73 -12.16 4.87 12.07
N LEU A 74 -10.95 5.38 11.87
CA LEU A 74 -9.71 4.64 12.08
C LEU A 74 -9.50 4.33 13.57
N VAL A 75 -9.59 5.35 14.43
CA VAL A 75 -9.49 5.19 15.90
C VAL A 75 -10.53 4.23 16.42
N ASN A 76 -11.80 4.36 15.99
CA ASN A 76 -12.86 3.41 16.33
C ASN A 76 -12.49 1.97 15.95
N THR A 77 -12.00 1.76 14.73
CA THR A 77 -11.66 0.44 14.21
C THR A 77 -10.56 -0.21 15.04
N ILE A 78 -9.45 0.51 15.25
CA ILE A 78 -8.31 0.01 16.02
C ILE A 78 -8.71 -0.21 17.49
N THR A 79 -9.51 0.70 18.07
CA THR A 79 -10.01 0.57 19.44
C THR A 79 -10.89 -0.67 19.58
N PHE A 80 -11.82 -0.92 18.65
CA PHE A 80 -12.65 -2.13 18.64
C PHE A 80 -11.78 -3.38 18.59
N MET A 81 -10.82 -3.41 17.66
CA MET A 81 -9.90 -4.54 17.48
C MET A 81 -9.08 -4.79 18.76
N ARG A 82 -8.53 -3.74 19.40
CA ARG A 82 -7.82 -3.86 20.67
C ARG A 82 -8.70 -4.42 21.78
N HIS A 83 -9.93 -3.94 21.94
CA HIS A 83 -10.80 -4.38 23.04
C HIS A 83 -11.40 -5.77 22.83
N HIS A 84 -11.76 -6.14 21.59
CA HIS A 84 -12.52 -7.35 21.32
C HIS A 84 -11.68 -8.47 20.72
N HIS A 85 -10.64 -8.15 19.94
CA HIS A 85 -9.81 -9.19 19.32
C HIS A 85 -8.67 -9.61 20.24
N HIS A 86 -8.07 -8.70 21.02
CA HIS A 86 -6.97 -9.03 21.95
C HIS A 86 -7.31 -10.23 22.86
N PRO A 87 -8.37 -10.22 23.70
CA PRO A 87 -8.65 -11.34 24.59
C PRO A 87 -8.89 -12.65 23.82
N LEU A 88 -9.62 -12.58 22.71
CA LEU A 88 -9.89 -13.76 21.87
C LEU A 88 -8.63 -14.37 21.28
N ILE A 89 -7.67 -13.54 20.87
CA ILE A 89 -6.41 -14.02 20.32
C ILE A 89 -5.56 -14.67 21.42
N VAL A 90 -5.56 -14.12 22.63
CA VAL A 90 -4.86 -14.71 23.78
C VAL A 90 -5.45 -16.07 24.12
N ASP A 91 -6.78 -16.15 24.29
CA ASP A 91 -7.49 -17.40 24.58
C ASP A 91 -7.24 -18.45 23.49
N TRP A 92 -7.32 -18.04 22.22
CA TRP A 92 -7.06 -18.93 21.08
C TRP A 92 -5.62 -19.44 21.08
N ALA A 93 -4.63 -18.58 21.33
CA ALA A 93 -3.21 -18.93 21.31
C ALA A 93 -2.86 -19.90 22.45
N GLN A 94 -3.41 -19.67 23.64
CA GLN A 94 -3.24 -20.56 24.81
C GLN A 94 -3.88 -21.94 24.59
N ALA A 95 -4.94 -22.01 23.79
CA ALA A 95 -5.58 -23.28 23.43
C ALA A 95 -4.85 -24.06 22.31
N GLN A 96 -3.85 -23.47 21.63
CA GLN A 96 -3.12 -24.15 20.57
C GLN A 96 -2.12 -25.17 21.14
N PRO A 97 -2.03 -26.39 20.56
CA PRO A 97 -0.98 -27.35 20.93
C PRO A 97 0.43 -26.80 20.67
N ILE A 98 0.58 -25.97 19.64
CA ILE A 98 1.81 -25.27 19.28
C ILE A 98 1.44 -23.78 19.16
N PRO A 99 1.67 -22.98 20.22
CA PRO A 99 1.33 -21.57 20.19
C PRO A 99 2.21 -20.82 19.16
N PRO A 100 1.76 -19.65 18.68
CA PRO A 100 2.59 -18.79 17.83
C PRO A 100 3.93 -18.47 18.50
N SER A 101 4.99 -18.38 17.72
CA SER A 101 6.35 -17.98 18.13
C SER A 101 6.67 -16.52 17.82
N ALA A 102 5.82 -15.82 17.06
CA ALA A 102 5.94 -14.39 16.78
C ALA A 102 4.59 -13.81 16.33
N VAL A 103 4.43 -12.50 16.52
CA VAL A 103 3.34 -11.71 15.94
C VAL A 103 3.90 -10.80 14.85
N ILE A 104 3.34 -10.84 13.65
CA ILE A 104 3.60 -9.86 12.60
C ILE A 104 2.31 -9.09 12.37
N SER A 105 2.30 -7.79 12.65
CA SER A 105 1.09 -6.98 12.50
C SER A 105 1.32 -5.74 11.65
N ASP A 106 0.25 -5.26 11.04
CA ASP A 106 0.22 -3.96 10.37
C ASP A 106 0.63 -2.81 11.32
N PHE A 107 1.22 -1.74 10.77
CA PHE A 107 1.64 -0.57 11.54
C PHE A 107 0.48 0.21 12.17
N PHE A 108 -0.75 0.09 11.69
CA PHE A 108 -1.93 0.65 12.37
C PHE A 108 -2.33 -0.12 13.64
N LEU A 109 -1.71 -1.28 13.88
CA LEU A 109 -2.03 -2.17 15.00
C LEU A 109 -0.89 -2.20 16.01
N GLY A 110 -0.31 -1.06 16.34
CA GLY A 110 0.77 -0.89 17.33
C GLY A 110 0.44 -1.53 18.68
N TRP A 111 -0.83 -1.50 19.10
CA TRP A 111 -1.30 -2.14 20.33
C TRP A 111 -0.99 -3.64 20.41
N THR A 112 -0.80 -4.33 19.29
CA THR A 112 -0.45 -5.75 19.27
C THR A 112 0.94 -6.03 19.85
N LEU A 113 1.74 -4.99 20.15
CA LEU A 113 2.92 -5.14 20.99
C LEU A 113 2.56 -5.66 22.39
N LEU A 114 1.45 -5.18 22.95
CA LEU A 114 0.95 -5.65 24.25
C LEU A 114 0.46 -7.10 24.15
N LEU A 115 -0.25 -7.44 23.07
CA LEU A 115 -0.62 -8.82 22.76
C LEU A 115 0.61 -9.74 22.69
N ALA A 116 1.66 -9.32 21.99
CA ALA A 116 2.88 -10.11 21.86
C ALA A 116 3.59 -10.29 23.22
N ARG A 117 3.55 -9.28 24.10
CA ARG A 117 4.05 -9.38 25.49
C ARG A 117 3.25 -10.38 26.32
N ASP A 118 1.91 -10.36 26.23
CA ASP A 118 1.05 -11.31 26.94
C ASP A 118 1.29 -12.76 26.47
N LEU A 119 1.68 -12.93 25.20
CA LEU A 119 2.04 -14.22 24.62
C LEU A 119 3.52 -14.59 24.83
N ASN A 120 4.33 -13.71 25.41
CA ASN A 120 5.79 -13.84 25.54
C ASN A 120 6.52 -14.13 24.22
N VAL A 121 6.16 -13.40 23.15
CA VAL A 121 6.76 -13.55 21.82
C VAL A 121 7.18 -12.19 21.23
N PRO A 122 8.14 -12.16 20.29
CA PRO A 122 8.48 -10.93 19.59
C PRO A 122 7.33 -10.46 18.68
N ARG A 123 7.19 -9.14 18.57
CA ARG A 123 6.38 -8.48 17.54
C ARG A 123 7.26 -7.91 16.44
N LEU A 124 6.93 -8.20 15.18
CA LEU A 124 7.41 -7.45 14.02
C LEU A 124 6.30 -6.55 13.48
N VAL A 125 6.68 -5.33 13.11
CA VAL A 125 5.81 -4.41 12.36
C VAL A 125 5.90 -4.76 10.88
N PHE A 126 4.77 -4.91 10.21
CA PHE A 126 4.71 -4.91 8.75
C PHE A 126 4.19 -3.56 8.27
N SER A 127 4.98 -2.89 7.42
CA SER A 127 4.57 -1.68 6.72
C SER A 127 4.32 -2.00 5.25
N PRO A 128 3.06 -1.85 4.77
CA PRO A 128 2.76 -1.88 3.34
C PRO A 128 3.15 -0.59 2.61
N SER A 129 3.78 0.38 3.30
CA SER A 129 4.36 1.59 2.72
C SER A 129 5.89 1.51 2.63
N GLY A 130 6.48 2.34 1.77
CA GLY A 130 7.93 2.46 1.59
C GLY A 130 8.66 3.05 2.79
N ALA A 131 10.00 2.95 2.78
CA ALA A 131 10.87 3.43 3.86
C ALA A 131 10.81 4.95 4.05
N ALA A 132 10.67 5.73 2.98
CA ALA A 132 10.56 7.19 3.04
C ALA A 132 9.28 7.62 3.79
N ALA A 133 8.13 7.04 3.40
CA ALA A 133 6.85 7.28 4.04
C ALA A 133 6.81 6.79 5.49
N PHE A 134 7.40 5.63 5.76
CA PHE A 134 7.54 5.10 7.12
C PHE A 134 8.33 6.07 8.01
N SER A 135 9.49 6.56 7.53
CA SER A 135 10.34 7.50 8.28
C SER A 135 9.62 8.81 8.57
N LEU A 136 8.89 9.36 7.60
CA LEU A 136 8.08 10.56 7.80
C LEU A 136 7.00 10.35 8.87
N SER A 137 6.27 9.23 8.81
CA SER A 137 5.25 8.89 9.80
C SER A 137 5.84 8.80 11.22
N GLN A 138 6.98 8.13 11.37
CA GLN A 138 7.68 8.04 12.66
C GLN A 138 8.08 9.41 13.21
N SER A 139 8.70 10.24 12.36
CA SER A 139 9.13 11.59 12.72
C SER A 139 7.95 12.47 13.15
N LEU A 140 6.81 12.40 12.47
CA LEU A 140 5.61 13.17 12.82
C LEU A 140 5.14 12.91 14.26
N TRP A 141 5.17 11.66 14.73
CA TRP A 141 4.59 11.29 16.01
C TRP A 141 5.61 11.23 17.16
N ARG A 142 6.87 10.92 16.87
CA ARG A 142 7.95 10.93 17.86
C ARG A 142 8.54 12.32 18.04
N ASP A 143 8.85 12.99 16.93
CA ASP A 143 9.59 14.26 16.86
C ASP A 143 8.71 15.36 16.23
N ALA A 144 7.47 15.47 16.74
CA ALA A 144 6.41 16.26 16.12
C ALA A 144 6.87 17.68 15.73
N PRO A 145 6.84 18.03 14.43
CA PRO A 145 7.37 19.29 13.95
C PRO A 145 6.57 20.47 14.52
N LEU A 146 7.24 21.61 14.65
CA LEU A 146 6.58 22.88 14.91
C LEU A 146 6.06 23.43 13.58
N ASN A 147 4.84 24.00 13.62
CA ASN A 147 4.31 24.80 12.54
C ASN A 147 3.96 26.17 13.12
N ASP A 148 4.68 27.19 12.70
CA ASP A 148 4.53 28.56 13.21
C ASP A 148 3.23 29.22 12.74
N ASN A 149 2.59 28.67 11.69
CA ASN A 149 1.31 29.14 11.18
C ASN A 149 0.42 27.98 10.69
N PRO A 150 -0.23 27.22 11.59
CA PRO A 150 -1.08 26.08 11.23
C PRO A 150 -2.37 26.47 10.50
N GLN A 151 -2.73 27.76 10.50
CA GLN A 151 -3.90 28.28 9.78
C GLN A 151 -3.61 28.56 8.31
N ASP A 152 -2.33 28.73 7.94
CA ASP A 152 -1.94 28.80 6.54
C ASP A 152 -1.69 27.37 6.02
N PRO A 153 -2.56 26.84 5.14
CA PRO A 153 -2.35 25.51 4.57
C PRO A 153 -1.04 25.41 3.79
N ASN A 154 -0.49 26.51 3.27
CA ASN A 154 0.77 26.51 2.53
C ASN A 154 2.01 26.75 3.39
N SER A 155 1.85 26.87 4.71
CA SER A 155 2.98 26.97 5.65
C SER A 155 3.92 25.78 5.46
N ALA A 156 5.22 26.06 5.32
CA ALA A 156 6.23 25.04 5.06
C ALA A 156 6.66 24.34 6.35
N VAL A 157 6.64 23.02 6.35
CA VAL A 157 7.14 22.18 7.44
C VAL A 157 8.33 21.38 6.95
N SER A 158 9.46 21.55 7.65
CA SER A 158 10.74 20.94 7.30
C SER A 158 11.05 19.74 8.19
N PHE A 159 11.65 18.71 7.61
CA PHE A 159 12.09 17.51 8.32
C PHE A 159 13.61 17.33 8.15
N PRO A 160 14.44 18.17 8.81
CA PRO A 160 15.88 18.23 8.57
C PRO A 160 16.65 16.97 8.98
N TYR A 161 16.05 16.10 9.79
CA TYR A 161 16.67 14.85 10.25
C TYR A 161 16.32 13.64 9.38
N LEU A 162 15.37 13.79 8.46
CA LEU A 162 15.07 12.77 7.46
C LEU A 162 16.01 12.90 6.26
N PRO A 163 16.27 11.81 5.52
CA PRO A 163 17.07 11.87 4.31
C PRO A 163 16.54 12.89 3.30
N ASN A 164 17.45 13.61 2.63
CA ASN A 164 17.14 14.67 1.67
C ASN A 164 16.36 15.86 2.26
N SER A 165 16.23 15.95 3.59
CA SER A 165 15.65 17.06 4.34
C SER A 165 14.34 17.59 3.71
N PRO A 166 13.30 16.75 3.57
CA PRO A 166 12.14 17.12 2.80
C PRO A 166 11.36 18.26 3.49
N VAL A 167 10.74 19.07 2.64
CA VAL A 167 9.87 20.18 3.04
C VAL A 167 8.52 19.96 2.39
N TYR A 168 7.46 20.02 3.19
CA TYR A 168 6.09 19.86 2.75
C TYR A 168 5.28 21.10 3.15
N PRO A 169 4.38 21.61 2.29
CA PRO A 169 3.35 22.53 2.74
C PRO A 169 2.40 21.78 3.70
N TRP A 170 1.84 22.50 4.68
CA TRP A 170 1.02 21.94 5.75
C TRP A 170 -0.15 21.08 5.24
N TRP A 171 -0.79 21.48 4.13
CA TRP A 171 -1.89 20.73 3.51
C TRP A 171 -1.50 19.34 2.97
N GLN A 172 -0.21 19.08 2.74
CA GLN A 172 0.29 17.75 2.35
C GLN A 172 0.59 16.84 3.56
N ILE A 173 0.66 17.39 4.77
CA ILE A 173 0.81 16.59 5.98
C ILE A 173 -0.49 15.84 6.25
N THR A 174 -0.37 14.56 6.60
CA THR A 174 -1.53 13.68 6.82
C THR A 174 -2.55 14.27 7.79
N HIS A 175 -3.83 14.20 7.42
CA HIS A 175 -4.95 14.65 8.25
C HIS A 175 -5.01 13.92 9.61
N LEU A 176 -4.37 12.74 9.74
CA LEU A 176 -4.25 12.08 11.04
C LEU A 176 -3.49 12.96 12.05
N PHE A 177 -2.45 13.65 11.58
CA PHE A 177 -1.62 14.54 12.40
C PHE A 177 -2.22 15.95 12.50
N THR A 178 -2.64 16.54 11.37
CA THR A 178 -3.11 17.95 11.34
C THR A 178 -4.54 18.12 11.84
N GLY A 179 -5.38 17.09 11.72
CA GLY A 179 -6.78 17.13 12.13
C GLY A 179 -7.04 16.74 13.58
N SER A 180 -6.02 16.28 14.32
CA SER A 180 -6.14 15.94 15.74
C SER A 180 -5.56 17.05 16.62
N GLN A 181 -6.23 17.35 17.74
CA GLN A 181 -5.72 18.32 18.71
C GLN A 181 -4.45 17.77 19.35
N ARG A 182 -3.31 18.47 19.21
CA ARG A 182 -2.04 18.07 19.83
C ARG A 182 -2.20 17.86 21.34
N GLY A 183 -1.77 16.70 21.83
CA GLY A 183 -1.94 16.26 23.23
C GLY A 183 -3.36 15.81 23.60
N GLY A 184 -4.32 15.87 22.68
CA GLY A 184 -5.67 15.35 22.87
C GLY A 184 -5.76 13.84 22.68
N PRO A 185 -6.91 13.21 22.99
CA PRO A 185 -7.05 11.75 22.99
C PRO A 185 -6.72 11.07 21.66
N GLU A 186 -7.22 11.60 20.53
CA GLU A 186 -6.92 11.03 19.21
C GLU A 186 -5.44 11.21 18.82
N TRP A 187 -4.83 12.34 19.20
CA TRP A 187 -3.42 12.60 18.91
C TRP A 187 -2.51 11.66 19.70
N GLU A 188 -2.75 11.50 21.00
CA GLU A 188 -2.02 10.56 21.84
C GLU A 188 -2.26 9.11 21.42
N PHE A 189 -3.44 8.78 20.88
CA PHE A 189 -3.70 7.45 20.32
C PHE A 189 -2.78 7.12 19.14
N TYR A 190 -2.64 8.03 18.17
CA TYR A 190 -1.73 7.82 17.03
C TYR A 190 -0.27 7.84 17.46
N ARG A 191 0.08 8.70 18.40
CA ARG A 191 1.42 8.74 18.98
C ARG A 191 1.77 7.44 19.70
N GLU A 192 0.91 6.96 20.61
CA GLU A 192 1.06 5.67 21.30
C GLU A 192 1.24 4.54 20.30
N ASN A 193 0.37 4.45 19.29
CA ASN A 193 0.46 3.45 18.23
C ASN A 193 1.83 3.47 17.54
N THR A 194 2.33 4.67 17.23
CA THR A 194 3.62 4.85 16.56
C THR A 194 4.78 4.47 17.47
N LEU A 195 4.76 4.87 18.74
CA LEU A 195 5.78 4.49 19.72
C LEU A 195 5.82 2.97 19.95
N PHE A 196 4.67 2.27 19.95
CA PHE A 196 4.65 0.81 19.99
C PHE A 196 5.25 0.15 18.74
N ASN A 197 5.15 0.80 17.57
CA ASN A 197 5.86 0.32 16.38
C ASN A 197 7.39 0.46 16.53
N ILE A 198 7.86 1.56 17.12
CA ILE A 198 9.30 1.79 17.38
C ILE A 198 9.82 0.76 18.39
N ASP A 199 9.06 0.48 19.45
CA ASP A 199 9.44 -0.44 20.54
C ASP A 199 9.31 -1.93 20.17
N SER A 200 8.94 -2.24 18.93
CA SER A 200 8.80 -3.62 18.45
C SER A 200 10.14 -4.28 18.17
N TRP A 201 10.15 -5.62 18.11
CA TRP A 201 11.39 -6.37 17.90
C TRP A 201 12.03 -6.08 16.55
N GLY A 202 11.25 -5.82 15.50
CA GLY A 202 11.78 -5.40 14.21
C GLY A 202 10.70 -4.91 13.26
N VAL A 203 11.13 -4.46 12.08
CA VAL A 203 10.26 -3.89 11.05
C VAL A 203 10.49 -4.60 9.72
N VAL A 204 9.41 -4.93 9.04
CA VAL A 204 9.38 -5.46 7.68
C VAL A 204 8.76 -4.39 6.78
N LEU A 205 9.50 -3.92 5.78
CA LEU A 205 9.06 -2.92 4.83
C LEU A 205 8.85 -3.56 3.46
N ASN A 206 7.71 -3.27 2.82
CA ASN A 206 7.45 -3.70 1.45
C ASN A 206 8.18 -2.80 0.45
N THR A 207 9.51 -2.88 0.43
CA THR A 207 10.40 -2.15 -0.48
C THR A 207 11.66 -2.96 -0.74
N PHE A 208 12.57 -2.46 -1.57
CA PHE A 208 13.86 -3.11 -1.87
C PHE A 208 15.02 -2.10 -1.84
N THR A 209 16.23 -2.61 -1.64
CA THR A 209 17.43 -1.79 -1.40
C THR A 209 17.66 -0.75 -2.49
N GLU A 210 17.61 -1.15 -3.75
CA GLU A 210 17.90 -0.29 -4.90
C GLU A 210 16.87 0.85 -5.08
N LEU A 211 15.67 0.73 -4.47
CA LEU A 211 14.63 1.76 -4.53
C LEU A 211 14.83 2.85 -3.47
N GLU A 212 15.15 2.46 -2.23
CA GLU A 212 15.06 3.35 -1.07
C GLU A 212 16.28 3.28 -0.14
N GLN A 213 17.46 2.88 -0.62
CA GLN A 213 18.66 2.60 0.20
C GLN A 213 18.91 3.65 1.30
N VAL A 214 18.89 4.94 0.95
CA VAL A 214 19.17 6.02 1.91
C VAL A 214 18.12 6.07 3.02
N HIS A 215 16.84 5.87 2.69
CA HIS A 215 15.74 5.84 3.65
C HIS A 215 15.77 4.58 4.51
N ILE A 216 16.13 3.43 3.94
CA ILE A 216 16.27 2.15 4.67
C ILE A 216 17.37 2.25 5.74
N GLU A 217 18.53 2.79 5.37
CA GLU A 217 19.64 2.98 6.32
C GLU A 217 19.31 4.02 7.39
N HIS A 218 18.51 5.04 7.06
CA HIS A 218 17.94 5.95 8.06
C HIS A 218 17.04 5.20 9.05
N VAL A 219 16.10 4.37 8.60
CA VAL A 219 15.22 3.59 9.50
C VAL A 219 16.04 2.71 10.45
N LYS A 220 17.07 2.01 9.95
CA LYS A 220 17.97 1.20 10.80
C LYS A 220 18.67 2.03 11.87
N LYS A 221 19.19 3.20 11.50
CA LYS A 221 19.86 4.13 12.43
C LYS A 221 18.88 4.67 13.47
N ASP A 222 17.70 5.07 13.03
CA ASP A 222 16.68 5.71 13.83
C ASP A 222 16.05 4.76 14.86
N LEU A 223 15.87 3.49 14.51
CA LEU A 223 15.44 2.44 15.44
C LEU A 223 16.57 1.93 16.36
N GLY A 224 17.82 2.29 16.06
CA GLY A 224 18.99 1.85 16.85
C GLY A 224 19.34 0.37 16.72
N HIS A 225 18.79 -0.34 15.73
CA HIS A 225 19.07 -1.77 15.51
C HIS A 225 18.91 -2.20 14.04
N LYS A 226 19.55 -3.32 13.68
CA LYS A 226 19.58 -3.84 12.30
C LYS A 226 18.37 -4.68 11.89
N ARG A 227 17.42 -4.95 12.79
CA ARG A 227 16.22 -5.77 12.54
C ARG A 227 15.17 -4.99 11.71
N VAL A 228 15.59 -4.61 10.50
CA VAL A 228 14.79 -3.92 9.49
C VAL A 228 15.01 -4.66 8.19
N TRP A 229 14.00 -5.42 7.76
CA TRP A 229 14.05 -6.24 6.55
C TRP A 229 13.24 -5.58 5.44
N VAL A 230 13.83 -5.54 4.25
CA VAL A 230 13.19 -5.01 3.04
C VAL A 230 12.94 -6.18 2.10
N VAL A 231 11.68 -6.58 2.01
CA VAL A 231 11.27 -7.87 1.41
C VAL A 231 10.45 -7.69 0.14
N GLY A 232 10.36 -6.45 -0.35
CA GLY A 232 9.54 -6.08 -1.50
C GLY A 232 10.25 -6.22 -2.84
N PRO A 233 9.53 -5.99 -3.96
CA PRO A 233 8.08 -5.87 -4.00
C PRO A 233 7.38 -7.20 -3.68
N VAL A 234 6.55 -7.22 -2.63
CA VAL A 234 5.76 -8.39 -2.27
C VAL A 234 4.54 -8.42 -3.18
N LEU A 235 4.62 -9.22 -4.24
CA LEU A 235 3.59 -9.38 -5.26
C LEU A 235 3.26 -10.88 -5.44
N PRO A 236 2.13 -11.22 -6.10
CA PRO A 236 1.80 -12.61 -6.40
C PRO A 236 2.96 -13.32 -7.07
N ILE A 237 3.40 -14.43 -6.48
CA ILE A 237 4.50 -15.25 -6.99
C ILE A 237 4.13 -15.74 -8.39
N GLN A 238 4.82 -15.24 -9.42
CA GLN A 238 4.65 -15.69 -10.80
C GLN A 238 5.25 -17.10 -10.95
N SER A 239 4.45 -18.12 -10.67
CA SER A 239 4.81 -19.51 -10.97
C SER A 239 4.52 -19.80 -12.44
N GLY A 240 5.38 -19.31 -13.34
CA GLY A 240 5.50 -19.81 -14.73
C GLY A 240 4.32 -19.59 -15.69
N SER A 241 3.25 -18.89 -15.32
CA SER A 241 2.23 -18.44 -16.29
C SER A 241 2.64 -17.10 -16.90
N ALA A 242 2.48 -16.96 -18.23
CA ALA A 242 2.76 -15.72 -18.95
C ALA A 242 1.80 -14.56 -18.59
N ILE A 243 0.77 -14.83 -17.78
CA ILE A 243 -0.28 -13.90 -17.40
C ILE A 243 -0.41 -13.91 -15.87
N PRO A 244 -0.32 -12.74 -15.18
CA PRO A 244 -0.48 -12.66 -13.73
C PRO A 244 -1.82 -13.22 -13.25
N GLU A 245 -1.90 -13.80 -12.04
CA GLU A 245 -3.18 -14.12 -11.38
C GLU A 245 -3.93 -12.84 -10.98
N GLU A 246 -5.25 -12.93 -10.73
CA GLU A 246 -6.01 -11.77 -10.24
C GLU A 246 -5.54 -11.40 -8.83
N HIS A 247 -5.18 -10.12 -8.67
CA HIS A 247 -4.69 -9.58 -7.40
C HIS A 247 -5.78 -8.75 -6.72
N GLY A 248 -6.17 -9.15 -5.51
CA GLY A 248 -7.17 -8.47 -4.70
C GLY A 248 -8.61 -8.98 -4.86
N GLY A 249 -9.57 -8.06 -5.04
CA GLY A 249 -11.00 -8.38 -5.11
C GLY A 249 -11.45 -8.95 -6.46
N ASN A 250 -12.70 -9.44 -6.53
CA ASN A 250 -13.30 -9.93 -7.78
C ASN A 250 -13.42 -8.78 -8.79
N SER A 251 -12.86 -8.97 -9.99
CA SER A 251 -12.92 -7.94 -11.02
C SER A 251 -14.37 -7.62 -11.43
N ALA A 252 -14.64 -6.33 -11.64
CA ALA A 252 -15.91 -5.85 -12.16
C ALA A 252 -16.10 -6.14 -13.66
N VAL A 253 -15.03 -6.53 -14.36
CA VAL A 253 -15.05 -6.84 -15.79
C VAL A 253 -14.42 -8.22 -16.02
N SER A 254 -14.86 -8.88 -17.09
CA SER A 254 -14.21 -10.12 -17.53
C SER A 254 -12.77 -9.82 -17.90
N ARG A 255 -11.84 -10.63 -17.36
CA ARG A 255 -10.41 -10.57 -17.72
C ARG A 255 -10.21 -10.66 -19.23
N ASN A 256 -10.99 -11.48 -19.93
CA ASN A 256 -10.84 -11.66 -21.37
C ASN A 256 -11.17 -10.38 -22.12
N ASP A 257 -12.25 -9.70 -21.75
CA ASP A 257 -12.73 -8.51 -22.46
C ASP A 257 -11.70 -7.36 -22.39
N ILE A 258 -11.08 -7.15 -21.22
CA ILE A 258 -10.05 -6.13 -21.05
C ILE A 258 -8.76 -6.50 -21.80
N VAL A 259 -8.36 -7.77 -21.79
CA VAL A 259 -7.17 -8.24 -22.51
C VAL A 259 -7.39 -8.13 -24.02
N GLU A 260 -8.55 -8.54 -24.54
CA GLU A 260 -8.89 -8.42 -25.97
C GLU A 260 -8.86 -6.97 -26.44
N TRP A 261 -9.39 -6.04 -25.64
CA TRP A 261 -9.31 -4.61 -25.95
C TRP A 261 -7.86 -4.12 -25.95
N LEU A 262 -7.06 -4.50 -24.95
CA LEU A 262 -5.66 -4.13 -24.85
C LEU A 262 -4.81 -4.73 -25.98
N ASP A 263 -5.11 -5.94 -26.44
CA ASP A 263 -4.44 -6.60 -27.56
C ASP A 263 -4.65 -5.88 -28.89
N SER A 264 -5.79 -5.18 -29.03
CA SER A 264 -6.08 -4.34 -30.20
C SER A 264 -5.28 -3.03 -30.24
N CYS A 265 -4.63 -2.66 -29.13
CA CYS A 265 -3.86 -1.43 -29.01
C CYS A 265 -2.37 -1.64 -29.37
N GLY A 266 -1.71 -0.56 -29.82
CA GLY A 266 -0.27 -0.56 -30.05
C GLY A 266 0.55 -0.71 -28.76
N GLU A 267 1.80 -1.13 -28.89
CA GLU A 267 2.73 -1.23 -27.76
C GLU A 267 2.96 0.14 -27.11
N CYS A 268 2.98 0.17 -25.77
CA CYS A 268 3.11 1.39 -24.96
C CYS A 268 2.22 2.57 -25.41
N SER A 269 1.02 2.30 -25.94
CA SER A 269 0.09 3.32 -26.46
C SER A 269 -1.09 3.62 -25.54
N VAL A 270 -1.25 2.86 -24.46
CA VAL A 270 -2.38 2.93 -23.54
C VAL A 270 -1.96 3.55 -22.21
N VAL A 271 -2.82 4.42 -21.69
CA VAL A 271 -2.73 5.02 -20.36
C VAL A 271 -3.72 4.30 -19.44
N TYR A 272 -3.23 3.66 -18.39
CA TYR A 272 -4.08 3.18 -17.32
C TYR A 272 -4.30 4.28 -16.28
N VAL A 273 -5.53 4.47 -15.83
CA VAL A 273 -5.91 5.49 -14.85
C VAL A 273 -6.65 4.84 -13.70
N CYS A 274 -6.08 4.93 -12.49
CA CYS A 274 -6.69 4.38 -11.28
C CYS A 274 -6.21 5.12 -10.01
N PHE A 275 -7.15 5.45 -9.13
CA PHE A 275 -6.88 6.15 -7.87
C PHE A 275 -6.96 5.22 -6.64
N GLY A 276 -6.80 3.91 -6.87
CA GLY A 276 -6.83 2.88 -5.83
C GLY A 276 -8.23 2.60 -5.31
N SER A 277 -8.32 1.78 -4.27
CA SER A 277 -9.59 1.22 -3.80
C SER A 277 -10.39 2.13 -2.85
N ARG A 278 -9.82 3.26 -2.42
CA ARG A 278 -10.43 4.14 -1.40
C ARG A 278 -10.70 5.56 -1.86
N THR A 279 -10.00 6.03 -2.89
CA THR A 279 -10.19 7.40 -3.40
C THR A 279 -11.36 7.41 -4.36
N ILE A 280 -12.28 8.34 -4.14
CA ILE A 280 -13.34 8.67 -5.09
C ILE A 280 -13.12 10.13 -5.47
N LEU A 281 -12.93 10.39 -6.77
CA LEU A 281 -12.68 11.74 -7.27
C LEU A 281 -13.92 12.63 -7.09
N THR A 282 -13.68 13.90 -6.78
CA THR A 282 -14.73 14.92 -6.85
C THR A 282 -15.20 15.13 -8.30
N SER A 283 -16.37 15.74 -8.48
CA SER A 283 -16.88 16.09 -9.82
C SER A 283 -15.87 16.95 -10.59
N SER A 284 -15.27 17.94 -9.94
CA SER A 284 -14.27 18.82 -10.56
C SER A 284 -12.99 18.07 -10.97
N GLN A 285 -12.49 17.16 -10.12
CA GLN A 285 -11.36 16.29 -10.46
C GLN A 285 -11.68 15.39 -11.65
N MET A 286 -12.87 14.78 -11.67
CA MET A 286 -13.30 13.90 -12.75
C MET A 286 -13.53 14.65 -14.07
N GLU A 287 -14.07 15.87 -14.02
CA GLU A 287 -14.22 16.74 -15.18
C GLU A 287 -12.87 17.09 -15.80
N VAL A 288 -11.88 17.51 -14.99
CA VAL A 288 -10.53 17.80 -15.48
C VAL A 288 -9.87 16.56 -16.06
N LEU A 289 -9.96 15.43 -15.38
CA LEU A 289 -9.39 14.15 -15.85
C LEU A 289 -9.99 13.71 -17.18
N THR A 290 -11.32 13.63 -17.27
CA THR A 290 -12.00 13.19 -18.49
C THR A 290 -11.76 14.16 -19.64
N ARG A 291 -11.73 15.47 -19.37
CA ARG A 291 -11.36 16.46 -20.37
C ARG A 291 -9.91 16.32 -20.84
N ALA A 292 -8.98 16.00 -19.95
CA ALA A 292 -7.58 15.75 -20.30
C ALA A 292 -7.42 14.50 -21.18
N LEU A 293 -8.15 13.41 -20.88
CA LEU A 293 -8.18 12.19 -21.70
C LEU A 293 -8.79 12.41 -23.08
N GLU A 294 -9.81 13.28 -23.19
CA GLU A 294 -10.36 13.68 -24.49
C GLU A 294 -9.34 14.46 -25.32
N LEU A 295 -8.71 15.47 -24.72
CA LEU A 295 -7.80 16.41 -25.39
C LEU A 295 -6.47 15.75 -25.79
N SER A 296 -5.96 14.84 -24.97
CA SER A 296 -4.70 14.12 -25.24
C SER A 296 -4.81 13.14 -26.41
N GLY A 297 -6.01 12.68 -26.76
CA GLY A 297 -6.21 11.76 -27.88
C GLY A 297 -5.68 10.34 -27.67
N VAL A 298 -5.15 10.02 -26.49
CA VAL A 298 -4.56 8.71 -26.15
C VAL A 298 -5.62 7.61 -26.04
N ASN A 299 -5.17 6.35 -26.12
CA ASN A 299 -5.97 5.21 -25.67
C ASN A 299 -5.88 5.11 -24.15
N PHE A 300 -6.98 4.79 -23.47
CA PHE A 300 -6.97 4.70 -22.01
C PHE A 300 -7.89 3.63 -21.45
N VAL A 301 -7.49 3.10 -20.30
CA VAL A 301 -8.35 2.32 -19.39
C VAL A 301 -8.59 3.18 -18.16
N LEU A 302 -9.84 3.54 -17.89
CA LEU A 302 -10.24 4.31 -16.72
C LEU A 302 -10.95 3.40 -15.73
N SER A 303 -10.36 3.21 -14.55
CA SER A 303 -11.01 2.52 -13.44
C SER A 303 -11.52 3.53 -12.42
N VAL A 304 -12.81 3.47 -12.12
CA VAL A 304 -13.48 4.30 -11.12
C VAL A 304 -14.07 3.42 -10.02
N GLY A 305 -13.87 3.82 -8.77
CA GLY A 305 -14.47 3.12 -7.63
C GLY A 305 -15.99 3.31 -7.61
N VAL A 306 -16.72 2.29 -7.16
CA VAL A 306 -18.17 2.40 -6.94
C VAL A 306 -18.43 3.34 -5.76
N PRO A 307 -19.18 4.46 -5.96
CA PRO A 307 -19.43 5.41 -4.90
C PRO A 307 -20.24 4.80 -3.76
N ASP A 308 -19.78 4.98 -2.51
CA ASP A 308 -20.60 4.66 -1.34
C ASP A 308 -21.67 5.74 -1.09
N ALA A 309 -22.58 5.50 -0.14
CA ALA A 309 -23.68 6.44 0.14
C ALA A 309 -23.21 7.87 0.46
N ARG A 310 -22.02 8.02 1.06
CA ARG A 310 -21.45 9.32 1.38
C ARG A 310 -20.94 10.00 0.10
N ALA A 311 -20.21 9.28 -0.73
CA ALA A 311 -19.71 9.78 -2.00
C ALA A 311 -20.85 10.18 -2.94
N VAL A 312 -21.93 9.38 -2.99
CA VAL A 312 -23.14 9.72 -3.75
C VAL A 312 -23.77 11.02 -3.26
N ALA A 313 -23.89 11.20 -1.94
CA ALA A 313 -24.44 12.43 -1.35
C ALA A 313 -23.58 13.68 -1.64
N GLN A 314 -22.29 13.49 -1.90
CA GLN A 314 -21.34 14.55 -2.27
C GLN A 314 -21.14 14.67 -3.80
N GLU A 315 -21.97 13.96 -4.58
CA GLU A 315 -21.89 13.88 -6.05
C GLU A 315 -20.54 13.41 -6.61
N GLN A 316 -19.75 12.68 -5.82
CA GLN A 316 -18.43 12.21 -6.18
C GLN A 316 -18.49 10.93 -7.04
N GLY A 317 -17.42 10.69 -7.81
CA GLY A 317 -17.21 9.44 -8.54
C GLY A 317 -18.03 9.28 -9.82
N LYS A 318 -18.81 10.29 -10.22
CA LYS A 318 -19.60 10.25 -11.45
C LYS A 318 -18.75 10.65 -12.66
N VAL A 319 -18.66 9.76 -13.64
CA VAL A 319 -18.10 10.06 -14.96
C VAL A 319 -19.06 11.01 -15.70
N PRO A 320 -18.59 12.11 -16.30
CA PRO A 320 -19.45 13.05 -17.02
C PRO A 320 -20.29 12.41 -18.12
N CYS A 321 -21.56 12.83 -18.23
CA CYS A 321 -22.49 12.30 -19.21
C CYS A 321 -21.95 12.44 -20.65
N GLY A 322 -22.12 11.38 -21.45
CA GLY A 322 -21.67 11.30 -22.83
C GLY A 322 -20.15 11.26 -23.02
N PHE A 323 -19.34 11.21 -21.95
CA PHE A 323 -17.88 11.07 -22.07
C PHE A 323 -17.50 9.82 -22.85
N MET A 324 -18.03 8.67 -22.45
CA MET A 324 -17.76 7.40 -23.13
C MET A 324 -18.28 7.39 -24.56
N ASP A 325 -19.39 8.08 -24.88
CA ASP A 325 -19.86 8.20 -26.26
C ASP A 325 -18.86 9.00 -27.11
N ARG A 326 -18.36 10.13 -26.58
CA ARG A 326 -17.40 11.00 -27.28
C ARG A 326 -16.07 10.30 -27.57
N VAL A 327 -15.58 9.47 -26.65
CA VAL A 327 -14.33 8.71 -26.85
C VAL A 327 -14.55 7.37 -27.57
N GLY A 328 -15.73 6.76 -27.39
CA GLY A 328 -16.13 5.44 -27.88
C GLY A 328 -16.40 5.43 -29.38
N VAL A 329 -16.88 6.54 -29.97
CA VAL A 329 -16.92 6.72 -31.43
C VAL A 329 -15.54 6.53 -32.07
N LYS A 330 -14.46 6.76 -31.31
CA LYS A 330 -13.07 6.57 -31.75
C LYS A 330 -12.45 5.26 -31.26
N GLY A 331 -13.15 4.44 -30.48
CA GLY A 331 -12.66 3.18 -29.91
C GLY A 331 -11.55 3.32 -28.87
N ARG A 332 -11.32 4.52 -28.29
CA ARG A 332 -10.10 4.82 -27.51
C ARG A 332 -10.18 4.57 -26.01
N GLY A 333 -11.36 4.32 -25.46
CA GLY A 333 -11.56 4.28 -24.01
C GLY A 333 -12.22 2.98 -23.55
N PHE A 334 -11.70 2.40 -22.47
CA PHE A 334 -12.32 1.30 -21.73
C PHE A 334 -12.62 1.76 -20.29
N LEU A 335 -13.87 1.65 -19.85
CA LEU A 335 -14.31 2.06 -18.51
C LEU A 335 -14.53 0.82 -17.63
N ILE A 336 -13.96 0.84 -16.42
CA ILE A 336 -14.16 -0.17 -15.39
C ILE A 336 -14.79 0.50 -14.17
N GLU A 337 -16.03 0.14 -13.85
CA GLU A 337 -16.74 0.59 -12.65
C GLU A 337 -16.60 -0.46 -11.54
N GLY A 338 -15.72 -0.21 -10.57
CA GLY A 338 -15.38 -1.14 -9.50
C GLY A 338 -13.96 -1.66 -9.59
N TRP A 339 -13.76 -2.92 -9.16
CA TRP A 339 -12.41 -3.49 -9.03
C TRP A 339 -11.80 -3.82 -10.40
N ALA A 340 -10.66 -3.20 -10.72
CA ALA A 340 -9.89 -3.51 -11.92
C ALA A 340 -8.85 -4.61 -11.64
N PRO A 341 -8.57 -5.50 -12.63
CA PRO A 341 -7.46 -6.45 -12.53
C PRO A 341 -6.14 -5.70 -12.78
N GLN A 342 -5.76 -4.83 -11.84
CA GLN A 342 -4.75 -3.78 -12.00
C GLN A 342 -3.41 -4.33 -12.49
N LEU A 343 -2.86 -5.35 -11.82
CA LEU A 343 -1.60 -5.96 -12.22
C LEU A 343 -1.66 -6.58 -13.64
N VAL A 344 -2.81 -7.12 -14.06
CA VAL A 344 -3.00 -7.65 -15.42
C VAL A 344 -2.95 -6.52 -16.45
N ILE A 345 -3.64 -5.41 -16.18
CA ILE A 345 -3.63 -4.22 -17.05
C ILE A 345 -2.22 -3.66 -17.14
N LEU A 346 -1.56 -3.41 -16.00
CA LEU A 346 -0.22 -2.83 -15.94
C LEU A 346 0.83 -3.70 -16.62
N SER A 347 0.73 -5.03 -16.50
CA SER A 347 1.67 -5.96 -17.13
C SER A 347 1.46 -6.13 -18.64
N HIS A 348 0.41 -5.57 -19.22
CA HIS A 348 0.11 -5.73 -20.64
C HIS A 348 1.00 -4.83 -21.52
N ARG A 349 1.56 -5.37 -22.60
CA ARG A 349 2.48 -4.66 -23.53
C ARG A 349 1.95 -3.31 -24.04
N ALA A 350 0.65 -3.18 -24.19
CA ALA A 350 0.00 -1.97 -24.68
C ALA A 350 0.05 -0.82 -23.68
N VAL A 351 0.16 -1.10 -22.37
CA VAL A 351 0.15 -0.07 -21.32
C VAL A 351 1.53 0.54 -21.19
N GLY A 352 1.63 1.84 -21.48
CA GLY A 352 2.88 2.59 -21.41
C GLY A 352 2.97 3.55 -20.23
N VAL A 353 1.83 3.97 -19.69
CA VAL A 353 1.72 5.01 -18.64
C VAL A 353 0.65 4.62 -17.62
N PHE A 354 0.90 4.91 -16.35
CA PHE A 354 -0.04 4.78 -15.25
C PHE A 354 -0.28 6.12 -14.56
N LEU A 355 -1.47 6.70 -14.73
CA LEU A 355 -1.93 7.81 -13.91
C LEU A 355 -2.45 7.28 -12.58
N THR A 356 -1.77 7.62 -11.50
CA THR A 356 -1.98 6.99 -10.19
C THR A 356 -2.00 8.00 -9.05
N HIS A 357 -2.82 7.70 -8.05
CA HIS A 357 -2.80 8.33 -6.73
C HIS A 357 -1.52 8.06 -5.91
N CYS A 358 -0.58 7.24 -6.39
CA CYS A 358 0.67 6.92 -5.68
C CYS A 358 0.48 6.18 -4.34
N GLY A 359 -0.61 5.42 -4.17
CA GLY A 359 -0.68 4.42 -3.09
C GLY A 359 0.40 3.36 -3.29
N TRP A 360 1.09 2.97 -2.22
CA TRP A 360 2.35 2.22 -2.35
C TRP A 360 2.21 0.87 -3.08
N ASN A 361 1.12 0.12 -2.87
CA ASN A 361 0.88 -1.11 -3.64
C ASN A 361 0.79 -0.85 -5.16
N SER A 362 0.04 0.19 -5.57
CA SER A 362 -0.04 0.62 -6.97
C SER A 362 1.32 1.09 -7.51
N VAL A 363 2.15 1.73 -6.67
CA VAL A 363 3.52 2.10 -7.03
C VAL A 363 4.34 0.84 -7.31
N LEU A 364 4.30 -0.16 -6.44
CA LEU A 364 5.05 -1.40 -6.63
C LEU A 364 4.57 -2.17 -7.87
N GLU A 365 3.27 -2.29 -8.11
CA GLU A 365 2.71 -2.94 -9.30
C GLU A 365 3.12 -2.22 -10.60
N GLY A 366 3.05 -0.89 -10.63
CA GLY A 366 3.48 -0.11 -11.78
C GLY A 366 5.00 -0.19 -12.00
N LEU A 367 5.77 -0.22 -10.92
CA LEU A 367 7.23 -0.32 -10.97
C LEU A 367 7.67 -1.66 -11.58
N VAL A 368 7.12 -2.79 -11.13
CA VAL A 368 7.47 -4.10 -11.72
C VAL A 368 6.95 -4.28 -13.15
N SER A 369 5.99 -3.46 -13.56
CA SER A 369 5.50 -3.42 -14.94
C SER A 369 6.35 -2.50 -15.84
N GLY A 370 7.23 -1.67 -15.26
CA GLY A 370 8.09 -0.74 -16.01
C GLY A 370 7.35 0.40 -16.70
N VAL A 371 6.15 0.75 -16.22
CA VAL A 371 5.35 1.84 -16.78
C VAL A 371 5.76 3.19 -16.19
N VAL A 372 5.64 4.26 -16.98
CA VAL A 372 5.86 5.63 -16.49
C VAL A 372 4.68 6.05 -15.62
N MET A 373 4.93 6.57 -14.41
CA MET A 373 3.87 7.02 -13.53
C MET A 373 3.61 8.51 -13.68
N VAL A 374 2.36 8.89 -13.97
CA VAL A 374 1.88 10.26 -13.84
C VAL A 374 1.21 10.39 -12.47
N THR A 375 1.83 11.15 -11.57
CA THR A 375 1.45 11.18 -10.15
C THR A 375 0.33 12.17 -9.88
N TRP A 376 -0.72 11.72 -9.20
CA TRP A 376 -1.79 12.57 -8.66
C TRP A 376 -2.15 12.17 -7.23
N PRO A 377 -1.25 12.38 -6.25
CA PRO A 377 -1.48 12.03 -4.86
C PRO A 377 -2.69 12.76 -4.26
N MET A 378 -3.41 12.09 -3.37
CA MET A 378 -4.67 12.56 -2.78
C MET A 378 -4.62 12.65 -1.25
N GLY A 379 -3.81 11.85 -0.58
CA GLY A 379 -3.69 11.85 0.88
C GLY A 379 -2.78 10.75 1.43
N ALA A 380 -2.86 10.51 2.75
CA ALA A 380 -2.04 9.52 3.45
C ALA A 380 -0.52 9.71 3.17
N ASP A 381 0.18 8.67 2.76
CA ASP A 381 1.59 8.66 2.39
C ASP A 381 1.85 9.07 0.92
N GLN A 382 0.80 9.27 0.12
CA GLN A 382 0.91 9.40 -1.33
C GLN A 382 1.73 10.61 -1.79
N TYR A 383 1.70 11.72 -1.05
CA TYR A 383 2.54 12.89 -1.36
C TYR A 383 4.03 12.57 -1.20
N THR A 384 4.38 11.80 -0.17
CA THR A 384 5.76 11.32 0.06
C THR A 384 6.17 10.37 -1.05
N ASN A 385 5.28 9.44 -1.42
CA ASN A 385 5.53 8.50 -2.50
C ASN A 385 5.71 9.23 -3.85
N ALA A 386 4.87 10.22 -4.16
CA ALA A 386 5.01 11.03 -5.37
C ALA A 386 6.32 11.83 -5.40
N ARG A 387 6.73 12.42 -4.27
CA ARG A 387 8.04 13.09 -4.12
C ARG A 387 9.19 12.12 -4.38
N LEU A 388 9.17 10.93 -3.79
CA LEU A 388 10.17 9.90 -4.03
C LEU A 388 10.28 9.56 -5.53
N LEU A 389 9.14 9.29 -6.19
CA LEU A 389 9.10 8.87 -7.59
C LEU A 389 9.55 9.97 -8.57
N VAL A 390 9.11 11.21 -8.34
CA VAL A 390 9.35 12.34 -9.25
C VAL A 390 10.68 13.03 -8.94
N ASP A 391 10.89 13.42 -7.69
CA ASP A 391 11.95 14.35 -7.32
C ASP A 391 13.26 13.64 -6.96
N GLU A 392 13.19 12.44 -6.38
CA GLU A 392 14.39 11.68 -5.97
C GLU A 392 14.81 10.63 -7.00
N LEU A 393 13.84 9.86 -7.53
CA LEU A 393 14.13 8.75 -8.44
C LEU A 393 14.10 9.15 -9.91
N GLY A 394 13.37 10.22 -10.27
CA GLY A 394 13.22 10.68 -11.64
C GLY A 394 12.50 9.70 -12.57
N MET A 395 11.62 8.85 -12.03
CA MET A 395 10.87 7.83 -12.78
C MET A 395 9.40 8.20 -13.02
N GLY A 396 8.92 9.28 -12.39
CA GLY A 396 7.55 9.76 -12.50
C GLY A 396 7.46 11.18 -13.03
N ILE A 397 6.28 11.54 -13.53
CA ILE A 397 5.91 12.89 -13.96
C ILE A 397 4.83 13.42 -13.03
N ARG A 398 4.99 14.62 -12.50
CA ARG A 398 3.96 15.26 -11.66
C ARG A 398 2.73 15.60 -12.50
N GLY A 399 1.60 14.96 -12.23
CA GLY A 399 0.32 15.23 -12.88
C GLY A 399 -0.44 16.35 -12.19
N ALA A 400 -0.82 16.14 -10.94
CA ALA A 400 -1.58 17.07 -10.11
C ALA A 400 -1.43 16.69 -8.63
N GLU A 401 -2.04 17.43 -7.69
CA GLU A 401 -1.93 17.12 -6.26
C GLU A 401 -3.21 17.51 -5.51
N GLY A 402 -3.87 16.53 -4.90
CA GLY A 402 -5.10 16.72 -4.15
C GLY A 402 -6.15 17.49 -4.95
N GLU A 403 -6.61 18.60 -4.38
CA GLU A 403 -7.61 19.50 -4.99
C GLU A 403 -6.98 20.60 -5.86
N LYS A 404 -5.65 20.67 -5.99
CA LYS A 404 -4.98 21.60 -6.91
C LYS A 404 -5.07 21.05 -8.33
N LEU A 405 -6.14 21.44 -9.03
CA LEU A 405 -6.42 20.99 -10.37
C LEU A 405 -5.57 21.74 -11.41
N PRO A 406 -4.84 21.03 -12.28
CA PRO A 406 -4.18 21.65 -13.43
C PRO A 406 -5.22 22.02 -14.51
N GLU A 407 -4.80 22.77 -15.51
CA GLU A 407 -5.59 22.88 -16.72
C GLU A 407 -5.71 21.50 -17.40
N ALA A 408 -6.90 21.15 -17.88
CA ALA A 408 -7.11 19.84 -18.52
C ALA A 408 -6.21 19.64 -19.76
N ARG A 409 -5.90 20.73 -20.50
CA ARG A 409 -4.95 20.67 -21.62
C ARG A 409 -3.55 20.31 -21.14
N GLU A 410 -3.07 20.96 -20.08
CA GLU A 410 -1.75 20.70 -19.51
C GLU A 410 -1.62 19.26 -19.02
N LEU A 411 -2.63 18.75 -18.30
CA LEU A 411 -2.64 17.35 -17.88
C LEU A 411 -2.66 16.41 -19.08
N GLY A 412 -3.45 16.72 -20.11
CA GLY A 412 -3.50 15.94 -21.34
C GLY A 412 -2.15 15.87 -22.06
N GLU A 413 -1.44 16.99 -22.17
CA GLU A 413 -0.09 17.05 -22.75
C GLU A 413 0.94 16.26 -21.93
N ARG A 414 0.86 16.33 -20.59
CA ARG A 414 1.74 15.53 -19.72
C ARG A 414 1.53 14.03 -19.92
N ILE A 415 0.26 13.60 -20.03
CA ILE A 415 -0.12 12.20 -20.26
C ILE A 415 0.38 11.71 -21.62
N GLU A 416 0.13 12.49 -22.68
CA GLU A 416 0.52 12.13 -24.04
C GLU A 416 2.04 12.05 -24.20
N LYS A 417 2.78 13.05 -23.69
CA LYS A 417 4.25 13.04 -23.69
C LYS A 417 4.84 11.86 -22.90
N ALA A 418 4.19 11.40 -21.83
CA ALA A 418 4.66 10.29 -21.00
C ALA A 418 4.66 8.94 -21.75
N LEU A 419 3.88 8.78 -22.82
CA LEU A 419 3.90 7.59 -23.68
C LEU A 419 5.19 7.51 -24.52
N GLY A 420 5.87 8.64 -24.74
CA GLY A 420 7.12 8.70 -25.48
C GLY A 420 8.31 8.04 -24.78
N ARG A 421 9.44 7.97 -25.50
CA ARG A 421 10.72 7.52 -24.93
C ARG A 421 11.36 8.66 -24.13
N THR A 422 10.94 8.83 -22.88
CA THR A 422 11.44 9.88 -21.98
C THR A 422 12.54 9.36 -21.05
N LYS A 423 13.22 10.27 -20.34
CA LYS A 423 14.18 9.90 -19.28
C LYS A 423 13.51 9.11 -18.15
N GLU A 424 12.25 9.45 -17.83
CA GLU A 424 11.44 8.77 -16.82
C GLU A 424 11.15 7.33 -17.23
N ARG A 425 10.91 7.08 -18.52
CA ARG A 425 10.73 5.72 -19.06
C ARG A 425 11.99 4.87 -18.93
N VAL A 426 13.14 5.42 -19.33
CA VAL A 426 14.44 4.74 -19.16
C VAL A 426 14.64 4.37 -17.68
N ARG A 427 14.36 5.32 -16.79
CA ARG A 427 14.51 5.13 -15.35
C ARG A 427 13.51 4.11 -14.77
N ALA A 428 12.27 4.12 -15.24
CA ALA A 428 11.26 3.13 -14.84
C ALA A 428 11.66 1.71 -15.25
N GLU A 429 12.23 1.52 -16.44
CA GLU A 429 12.76 0.23 -16.90
C GLU A 429 13.96 -0.25 -16.07
N GLU A 430 14.91 0.66 -15.75
CA GLU A 430 16.04 0.33 -14.88
C GLU A 430 15.59 -0.16 -13.49
N LEU A 431 14.63 0.54 -12.89
CA LEU A 431 14.10 0.20 -11.57
C LEU A 431 13.20 -1.04 -11.61
N ARG A 432 12.46 -1.27 -12.69
CA ARG A 432 11.77 -2.54 -12.96
C ARG A 432 12.76 -3.70 -12.91
N ASP A 433 13.86 -3.60 -13.67
CA ASP A 433 14.84 -4.67 -13.76
C ASP A 433 15.55 -4.88 -12.41
N ALA A 434 15.77 -3.81 -11.64
CA ALA A 434 16.29 -3.90 -10.27
C ALA A 434 15.31 -4.62 -9.34
N ALA A 435 14.01 -4.29 -9.38
CA ALA A 435 13.00 -4.97 -8.60
C ALA A 435 12.91 -6.46 -8.92
N LEU A 436 12.89 -6.83 -10.21
CA LEU A 436 12.86 -8.22 -10.64
C LEU A 436 14.11 -9.00 -10.19
N ARG A 437 15.29 -8.35 -10.17
CA ARG A 437 16.50 -8.94 -9.60
C ARG A 437 16.44 -9.07 -8.08
N ALA A 438 15.81 -8.12 -7.38
CA ALA A 438 15.70 -8.13 -5.92
C ALA A 438 14.87 -9.30 -5.40
N VAL A 439 13.76 -9.63 -6.10
CA VAL A 439 12.87 -10.76 -5.76
C VAL A 439 13.20 -12.05 -6.50
N GLY A 440 14.11 -12.00 -7.46
CA GLY A 440 14.60 -13.17 -8.19
C GLY A 440 15.47 -14.08 -7.31
N ASN A 441 15.76 -15.29 -7.79
CA ASN A 441 16.56 -16.27 -7.05
C ASN A 441 17.90 -15.69 -6.58
N GLY A 442 18.12 -15.68 -5.26
CA GLY A 442 19.31 -15.10 -4.64
C GLY A 442 19.38 -13.58 -4.67
N GLY A 443 18.28 -12.88 -4.97
CA GLY A 443 18.14 -11.42 -4.94
C GLY A 443 18.23 -10.80 -3.55
N SER A 444 18.33 -9.47 -3.47
CA SER A 444 18.46 -8.74 -2.20
C SER A 444 17.28 -9.00 -1.26
N SER A 445 16.05 -8.85 -1.74
CA SER A 445 14.83 -9.06 -0.95
C SER A 445 14.63 -10.51 -0.54
N GLU A 446 14.97 -11.47 -1.42
CA GLU A 446 14.92 -12.90 -1.09
C GLU A 446 15.90 -13.28 0.03
N ARG A 447 17.12 -12.72 0.00
CA ARG A 447 18.12 -12.94 1.06
C ARG A 447 17.70 -12.30 2.39
N GLU A 448 17.15 -11.09 2.36
CA GLU A 448 16.61 -10.42 3.56
C GLU A 448 15.46 -11.24 4.18
N LEU A 449 14.57 -11.79 3.34
CA LEU A 449 13.50 -12.67 3.79
C LEU A 449 14.02 -13.98 4.37
N ASP A 450 15.02 -14.61 3.74
CA ASP A 450 15.68 -15.82 4.25
C ASP A 450 16.35 -15.58 5.60
N GLU A 451 17.07 -14.46 5.75
CA GLU A 451 17.71 -14.07 7.00
C GLU A 451 16.67 -13.84 8.11
N MET A 452 15.58 -13.15 7.80
CA MET A 452 14.49 -12.95 8.74
C MET A 452 13.85 -14.28 9.16
N VAL A 453 13.56 -15.19 8.23
CA VAL A 453 12.99 -16.51 8.55
C VAL A 453 13.96 -17.34 9.39
N LYS A 454 15.26 -17.27 9.11
CA LYS A 454 16.27 -17.91 9.95
C LYS A 454 16.21 -17.40 11.39
N LEU A 455 16.16 -16.08 11.57
CA LEU A 455 16.06 -15.47 12.91
C LEU A 455 14.75 -15.83 13.61
N LEU A 456 13.61 -15.86 12.90
CA LEU A 456 12.33 -16.30 13.45
C LEU A 456 12.36 -17.75 13.95
N ASN A 457 13.14 -18.62 13.29
CA ASN A 457 13.32 -20.01 13.71
C ASN A 457 14.28 -20.17 14.91
N GLU A 458 15.07 -19.14 15.23
CA GLU A 458 16.02 -19.12 16.35
C GLU A 458 15.44 -18.47 17.62
N VAL A 459 14.28 -17.81 17.54
CA VAL A 459 13.58 -17.25 18.71
C VAL A 459 13.26 -18.38 19.70
N PRO A 460 13.78 -18.35 20.94
CA PRO A 460 13.55 -19.42 21.90
C PRO A 460 12.06 -19.54 22.23
N PHE A 461 11.52 -20.76 22.16
CA PHE A 461 10.27 -21.09 22.85
C PHE A 461 10.57 -21.17 24.34
N GLU A 462 10.31 -20.10 25.10
CA GLU A 462 10.18 -20.24 26.54
C GLU A 462 8.87 -20.97 26.83
N LYS A 463 8.95 -22.30 26.99
CA LYS A 463 7.86 -23.04 27.63
C LYS A 463 7.75 -22.52 29.05
N THR A 464 6.69 -21.78 29.33
CA THR A 464 6.21 -21.55 30.70
C THR A 464 5.90 -22.90 31.32
N THR A 465 6.86 -23.49 32.02
CA THR A 465 6.60 -24.56 32.98
C THR A 465 5.76 -23.94 34.09
N THR A 466 4.50 -24.32 34.13
CA THR A 466 3.52 -24.04 35.20
C THR A 466 4.05 -24.40 36.58
#